data_AF-A0A7S3RFG5-F1
#
_entry.id   AF-A0A7S3RFG5-F1
#
_cell.length_a   1.000
_cell.length_b   1.000
_cell.length_c   1.000
_cell.angle_alpha   90.00
_cell.angle_beta   90.00
_cell.angle_gamma   90.00
#
_symmetry.space_group_name_H-M   'P 1'
#
loop_
_entity.id
_entity.type
_entity.pdbx_description
1 polymer ?
#
loop_
_entity_poly.entity_id
_entity_poly.type
_entity_poly.pdbx_seq_one_letter_code
_entity_poly.pdbx_strand_id
1 'polypeptide(L)'
;KNMLARPSPIIKKIVNQNSAAMSTSVNIRAKFEEAYVERKSNLARGQKQTPKVKNQAEYGHGYYQDKLRNMREGYQHPYHTERNPLVFSHMHYMKTLFEAVGPEQVSPHYESLSRSRRGLIFLSAYIGSITTLTQIGGWSHNEWLRGLLYHHEYLLAFYLGFMETRHFSFMLGPKFTLFYNVYSRYETSQLFQQWADTVEEQQMEHLRHSKEQMEYIRINKEYDFVKKRALINFLTNSRLDAEQHFHSRSKNMLHQITFYENTNLKNLLKDIGRGSIEKVNAALNDAAQSEQIKEQAFQSALAGIRHGTMTYENDPLLPILTEEVMSRTSAYQSLSSEDESSMLSLTADQKRIVVDQDRKAKQEFLTATPNINNAAVKAHEKYREYAQRVAKA
;
A
#
# COMPACT_ATOMS: atom_id res chain seq x y z
N LYS A 1 63.28 51.42 64.70
CA LYS A 1 61.84 51.07 64.76
C LYS A 1 61.56 50.06 63.65
N ASN A 2 61.62 48.78 64.01
CA ASN A 2 61.48 47.65 63.10
C ASN A 2 60.03 47.54 62.62
N MET A 3 59.80 47.65 61.32
CA MET A 3 58.54 47.22 60.68
C MET A 3 58.86 46.09 59.70
N LEU A 4 58.96 44.88 60.24
CA LEU A 4 58.83 43.65 59.45
C LEU A 4 57.36 43.50 59.08
N ALA A 5 57.07 43.59 57.79
CA ALA A 5 55.75 43.42 57.23
C ALA A 5 55.20 42.02 57.55
N ARG A 6 54.00 41.97 58.14
CA ARG A 6 53.27 40.72 58.36
C ARG A 6 52.81 40.17 57.00
N PRO A 7 53.04 38.89 56.68
CA PRO A 7 52.56 38.29 55.43
C PRO A 7 51.02 38.22 55.41
N SER A 8 50.45 38.41 54.22
CA SER A 8 49.00 38.47 53.99
C SER A 8 48.30 37.17 54.38
N PRO A 9 47.01 37.22 54.78
CA PRO A 9 46.24 36.03 55.18
C PRO A 9 46.11 34.98 54.06
N ILE A 10 46.31 35.37 52.80
CA ILE A 10 46.32 34.47 51.63
C ILE A 10 47.59 33.62 51.62
N ILE A 11 48.74 34.21 51.96
CA ILE A 11 50.03 33.51 52.03
C ILE A 11 50.04 32.51 53.19
N LYS A 12 49.45 32.85 54.35
CA LYS A 12 49.25 31.88 55.45
C LYS A 12 48.35 30.71 55.06
N LYS A 13 47.34 30.94 54.20
CA LYS A 13 46.45 29.88 53.72
C LYS A 13 47.16 28.93 52.74
N ILE A 14 48.00 29.47 51.87
CA ILE A 14 48.82 28.68 50.93
C ILE A 14 49.92 27.90 51.66
N VAL A 15 50.58 28.51 52.65
CA VAL A 15 51.62 27.82 53.46
C VAL A 15 51.00 26.73 54.33
N ASN A 16 49.81 26.93 54.92
CA ASN A 16 49.13 25.90 55.70
C ASN A 16 48.52 24.77 54.84
N GLN A 17 48.10 25.05 53.60
CA GLN A 17 47.66 24.01 52.68
C GLN A 17 48.84 23.18 52.15
N ASN A 18 50.00 23.80 51.94
CA ASN A 18 51.19 23.10 51.48
C ASN A 18 51.95 22.37 52.61
N SER A 19 51.89 22.85 53.86
CA SER A 19 52.48 22.15 55.02
C SER A 19 51.67 20.94 55.47
N ALA A 20 50.33 20.96 55.30
CA ALA A 20 49.49 19.79 55.51
C ALA A 20 49.69 18.71 54.42
N ALA A 21 50.22 19.08 53.25
CA ALA A 21 50.51 18.15 52.15
C ALA A 21 51.92 17.53 52.21
N MET A 22 52.80 17.99 53.11
CA MET A 22 54.21 17.54 53.19
C MET A 22 54.57 16.69 54.41
N SER A 23 53.59 16.25 55.18
CA SER A 23 53.79 15.31 56.28
C SER A 23 52.78 14.17 56.18
N THR A 24 53.14 13.14 55.42
CA THR A 24 52.95 11.70 55.74
C THR A 24 53.09 10.90 54.44
N SER A 25 54.04 9.99 54.42
CA SER A 25 54.09 8.85 53.50
C SER A 25 52.93 7.88 53.77
N VAL A 26 51.69 8.36 53.64
CA VAL A 26 50.50 7.49 53.66
C VAL A 26 50.41 6.81 52.31
N ASN A 27 50.55 5.49 52.36
CA ASN A 27 50.45 4.57 51.24
C ASN A 27 49.25 4.95 50.35
N ILE A 28 49.51 5.38 49.11
CA ILE A 28 48.49 5.77 48.11
C ILE A 28 47.41 4.69 47.97
N ARG A 29 47.81 3.42 48.15
CA ARG A 29 46.92 2.24 48.21
C ARG A 29 45.82 2.34 49.28
N ALA A 30 46.13 2.86 50.47
CA ALA A 30 45.17 2.96 51.57
C ALA A 30 44.07 4.00 51.28
N LYS A 31 44.43 5.14 50.68
CA LYS A 31 43.45 6.13 50.21
C LYS A 31 42.57 5.58 49.08
N PHE A 32 43.12 4.70 48.25
CA PHE A 32 42.35 4.02 47.19
C PHE A 32 41.41 2.96 47.75
N GLU A 33 41.82 2.20 48.77
CA GLU A 33 40.94 1.22 49.44
C GLU A 33 39.82 1.93 50.21
N GLU A 34 40.11 3.05 50.89
CA GLU A 34 39.09 3.89 51.52
C GLU A 34 38.08 4.44 50.51
N ALA A 35 38.56 5.03 49.41
CA ALA A 35 37.67 5.56 48.36
C ALA A 35 36.84 4.47 47.69
N TYR A 36 37.38 3.25 47.56
CA TYR A 36 36.67 2.09 47.02
C TYR A 36 35.56 1.62 47.97
N VAL A 37 35.85 1.51 49.27
CA VAL A 37 34.88 1.12 50.31
C VAL A 37 33.79 2.17 50.47
N GLU A 38 34.15 3.46 50.46
CA GLU A 38 33.20 4.58 50.52
C GLU A 38 32.24 4.54 49.33
N ARG A 39 32.76 4.33 48.10
CA ARG A 39 31.94 4.21 46.89
C ARG A 39 31.00 3.01 46.94
N LYS A 40 31.46 1.87 47.48
CA LYS A 40 30.64 0.66 47.67
C LYS A 40 29.51 0.89 48.69
N SER A 41 29.79 1.65 49.75
CA SER A 41 28.79 2.02 50.75
C SER A 41 27.76 3.04 50.23
N ASN A 42 28.18 3.98 49.37
CA ASN A 42 27.31 4.96 48.73
C ASN A 42 26.42 4.33 47.66
N LEU A 43 26.92 3.33 46.92
CA LEU A 43 26.13 2.48 46.02
C LEU A 43 25.05 1.67 46.76
N ALA A 44 25.32 1.26 48.00
CA ALA A 44 24.33 0.55 48.83
C ALA A 44 23.22 1.47 49.38
N ARG A 45 23.47 2.78 49.50
CA ARG A 45 22.53 3.75 50.10
C ARG A 45 21.70 4.55 49.09
N GLY A 46 22.02 4.51 47.80
CA GLY A 46 21.36 5.32 46.77
C GLY A 46 20.37 4.56 45.89
N GLN A 47 19.18 4.20 46.40
CA GLN A 47 18.05 3.88 45.52
C GLN A 47 17.49 5.16 44.89
N LYS A 48 18.07 5.61 43.76
CA LYS A 48 17.47 6.66 42.93
C LYS A 48 16.37 6.05 42.06
N GLN A 49 15.19 6.68 42.08
CA GLN A 49 14.05 6.32 41.25
C GLN A 49 14.42 6.40 39.76
N THR A 50 14.14 5.32 39.04
CA THR A 50 14.36 5.21 37.60
C THR A 50 13.44 6.17 36.82
N PRO A 51 13.94 6.86 35.78
CA PRO A 51 13.11 7.73 34.94
C PRO A 51 12.07 6.90 34.15
N LYS A 52 10.81 7.34 34.15
CA LYS A 52 9.72 6.72 33.37
C LYS A 52 9.81 7.14 31.90
N VAL A 53 9.84 6.16 31.00
CA VAL A 53 9.88 6.35 29.53
C VAL A 53 8.47 6.69 29.00
N LYS A 54 8.38 7.66 28.07
CA LYS A 54 7.13 8.23 27.55
C LYS A 54 6.33 7.36 26.55
N ASN A 55 6.94 6.34 25.92
CA ASN A 55 6.26 5.48 24.94
C ASN A 55 6.20 4.02 25.41
N GLN A 56 5.22 3.68 26.24
CA GLN A 56 4.99 2.32 26.76
C GLN A 56 4.10 1.46 25.86
N ALA A 57 3.41 2.06 24.88
CA ALA A 57 2.41 1.39 24.06
C ALA A 57 2.98 0.62 22.85
N GLU A 58 4.19 0.95 22.40
CA GLU A 58 4.78 0.37 21.18
C GLU A 58 5.50 -0.97 21.40
N TYR A 59 5.84 -1.31 22.65
CA TYR A 59 6.54 -2.56 22.95
C TYR A 59 5.68 -3.45 23.86
N GLY A 60 5.60 -4.75 23.54
CA GLY A 60 4.72 -5.71 24.21
C GLY A 60 4.94 -5.81 25.72
N HIS A 61 3.86 -6.01 26.48
CA HIS A 61 3.81 -6.04 27.95
C HIS A 61 4.86 -6.93 28.63
N GLY A 62 5.33 -8.01 27.98
CA GLY A 62 6.34 -8.92 28.53
C GLY A 62 7.78 -8.40 28.51
N TYR A 63 8.12 -7.45 27.63
CA TYR A 63 9.49 -6.92 27.54
C TYR A 63 9.84 -6.00 28.72
N TYR A 64 8.86 -5.22 29.19
CA TYR A 64 9.07 -4.22 30.26
C TYR A 64 9.12 -4.80 31.67
N GLN A 65 8.32 -5.83 31.96
CA GLN A 65 8.22 -6.37 33.32
C GLN A 65 9.45 -7.21 33.71
N ASP A 66 9.99 -8.00 32.79
CA ASP A 66 11.09 -8.95 33.08
C ASP A 66 12.48 -8.44 32.75
N LYS A 67 12.65 -7.64 31.68
CA LYS A 67 14.00 -7.25 31.21
C LYS A 67 14.44 -5.86 31.69
N LEU A 68 13.51 -4.89 31.78
CA LEU A 68 13.85 -3.53 32.23
C LEU A 68 14.18 -3.46 33.73
N ARG A 69 13.51 -4.27 34.55
CA ARG A 69 13.79 -4.36 36.00
C ARG A 69 15.19 -4.92 36.32
N ASN A 70 15.75 -5.70 35.39
CA ASN A 70 17.03 -6.39 35.53
C ASN A 70 18.22 -5.61 34.95
N MET A 71 17.99 -4.60 34.11
CA MET A 71 19.05 -3.71 33.62
C MET A 71 19.14 -2.46 34.51
N ARG A 72 19.74 -2.60 35.70
CA ARG A 72 19.92 -1.47 36.62
C ARG A 72 20.88 -0.42 36.04
N GLU A 73 22.03 -0.86 35.53
CA GLU A 73 23.00 -0.04 34.79
C GLU A 73 23.72 -0.94 33.76
N GLY A 74 24.12 -0.37 32.62
CA GLY A 74 25.07 -1.05 31.72
C GLY A 74 26.45 -1.18 32.37
N TYR A 75 27.33 -2.03 31.82
CA TYR A 75 28.68 -2.17 32.34
C TYR A 75 29.44 -0.84 32.28
N GLN A 76 29.85 -0.32 33.43
CA GLN A 76 30.69 0.86 33.53
C GLN A 76 32.15 0.43 33.70
N HIS A 77 32.97 0.72 32.70
CA HIS A 77 34.37 0.35 32.73
C HIS A 77 35.12 1.17 33.81
N PRO A 78 35.78 0.54 34.80
CA PRO A 78 36.30 1.24 35.99
C PRO A 78 37.44 2.21 35.70
N TYR A 79 38.16 2.02 34.59
CA TYR A 79 39.30 2.85 34.18
C TYR A 79 39.01 3.77 32.99
N HIS A 80 37.79 3.76 32.46
CA HIS A 80 37.42 4.64 31.35
C HIS A 80 36.60 5.80 31.91
N THR A 81 37.09 7.01 31.69
CA THR A 81 36.35 8.24 32.03
C THR A 81 36.31 9.15 30.83
N GLU A 82 35.32 10.05 30.74
CA GLU A 82 35.25 11.01 29.63
C GLU A 82 36.48 11.93 29.58
N ARG A 83 36.98 12.33 30.76
CA ARG A 83 38.16 13.19 30.88
C ARG A 83 39.46 12.45 30.57
N ASN A 84 39.56 11.20 30.98
CA ASN A 84 40.73 10.35 30.75
C ASN A 84 40.24 9.05 30.07
N PRO A 85 40.06 9.05 28.74
CA PRO A 85 39.67 7.85 28.03
C PRO A 85 40.83 6.86 28.05
N LEU A 86 40.50 5.59 28.28
CA LEU A 86 41.48 4.50 28.26
C LEU A 86 42.14 4.32 26.87
N VAL A 87 41.38 4.61 25.81
CA VAL A 87 41.86 4.50 24.43
C VAL A 87 42.26 5.88 23.93
N PHE A 88 43.49 6.00 23.43
CA PHE A 88 43.94 7.22 22.78
C PHE A 88 43.21 7.40 21.44
N SER A 89 42.55 8.55 21.28
CA SER A 89 41.88 8.93 20.04
C SER A 89 42.26 10.35 19.66
N HIS A 90 42.49 10.58 18.36
CA HIS A 90 42.77 11.92 17.84
C HIS A 90 41.66 12.91 18.15
N MET A 91 40.41 12.44 18.26
CA MET A 91 39.26 13.29 18.63
C MET A 91 39.36 13.82 20.06
N HIS A 92 39.86 13.01 21.01
CA HIS A 92 40.06 13.47 22.38
C HIS A 92 41.19 14.51 22.45
N TYR A 93 42.29 14.30 21.72
CA TYR A 93 43.35 15.29 21.60
C TYR A 93 42.83 16.61 21.02
N MET A 94 42.06 16.57 19.92
CA MET A 94 41.44 17.76 19.33
C MET A 94 40.50 18.47 20.31
N LYS A 95 39.69 17.74 21.08
CA LYS A 95 38.85 18.32 22.14
C LYS A 95 39.68 19.09 23.17
N THR A 96 40.74 18.47 23.70
CA THR A 96 41.62 19.13 24.68
C THR A 96 42.37 20.33 24.09
N LEU A 97 42.73 20.27 22.81
CA LEU A 97 43.37 21.38 22.10
C LEU A 97 42.41 22.56 21.92
N PHE A 98 41.16 22.32 21.52
CA PHE A 98 40.14 23.36 21.40
C PHE A 98 39.73 23.93 22.76
N GLU A 99 39.73 23.13 23.82
CA GLU A 99 39.55 23.63 25.20
C GLU A 99 40.70 24.57 25.61
N ALA A 100 41.94 24.29 25.19
CA ALA A 100 43.10 25.12 25.48
C ALA A 100 43.15 26.42 24.66
N VAL A 101 42.81 26.37 23.37
CA VAL A 101 42.75 27.54 22.48
C VAL A 101 41.52 28.42 22.78
N GLY A 102 40.46 27.81 23.31
CA GLY A 102 39.16 28.44 23.48
C GLY A 102 38.32 28.42 22.20
N PRO A 103 37.06 28.88 22.27
CA PRO A 103 36.19 28.97 21.11
C PRO A 103 36.71 30.00 20.09
N GLU A 104 36.21 29.91 18.86
CA GLU A 104 36.52 30.87 17.80
C GLU A 104 36.26 32.31 18.27
N GLN A 105 37.25 33.18 18.11
CA GLN A 105 37.16 34.59 18.48
C GLN A 105 36.39 35.36 17.39
N VAL A 106 35.07 35.22 17.40
CA VAL A 106 34.18 35.89 16.44
C VAL A 106 34.14 37.39 16.75
N SER A 107 34.55 38.21 15.79
CA SER A 107 34.43 39.67 15.89
C SER A 107 32.99 40.10 15.52
N PRO A 108 32.29 40.86 16.40
CA PRO A 108 30.97 41.41 16.08
C PRO A 108 31.03 42.68 15.20
N HIS A 109 32.24 43.17 14.89
CA HIS A 109 32.43 44.43 14.17
C HIS A 109 32.30 44.22 12.65
N TYR A 110 31.75 45.21 11.94
CA TYR A 110 31.61 45.22 10.49
C TYR A 110 32.93 45.28 9.72
N GLU A 111 34.03 45.61 10.39
CA GLU A 111 35.37 45.68 9.81
C GLU A 111 36.41 45.00 10.70
N SER A 112 37.52 44.58 10.09
CA SER A 112 38.62 43.96 10.82
C SER A 112 39.34 44.97 11.71
N LEU A 113 39.84 44.51 12.85
CA LEU A 113 40.58 45.34 13.81
C LEU A 113 41.80 46.03 13.16
N SER A 114 42.49 45.33 12.26
CA SER A 114 43.65 45.86 11.54
C SER A 114 43.29 46.99 10.59
N ARG A 115 42.08 46.95 10.00
CA ARG A 115 41.56 48.00 9.12
C ARG A 115 41.11 49.22 9.92
N SER A 116 40.32 49.02 10.97
CA SER A 116 39.74 50.11 11.78
C SER A 116 40.80 50.92 12.55
N ARG A 117 41.88 50.27 12.98
CA ARG A 117 42.93 50.90 13.81
C ARG A 117 44.28 51.01 13.12
N ARG A 118 44.30 51.03 11.78
CA ARG A 118 45.52 51.09 10.98
C ARG A 118 46.47 52.20 11.46
N GLY A 119 45.97 53.41 11.74
CA GLY A 119 46.78 54.53 12.25
C GLY A 119 47.39 54.29 13.64
N LEU A 120 46.64 53.67 14.56
CA LEU A 120 47.12 53.37 15.91
C LEU A 120 48.11 52.21 15.90
N ILE A 121 47.86 51.18 15.09
CA ILE A 121 48.81 50.08 14.85
C ILE A 121 50.10 50.62 14.21
N PHE A 122 50.01 51.56 13.26
CA PHE A 122 51.18 52.22 12.71
C PHE A 122 51.91 53.08 13.74
N LEU A 123 51.20 53.76 14.64
CA LEU A 123 51.83 54.50 15.72
C LEU A 123 52.55 53.56 16.70
N SER A 124 51.95 52.42 17.03
CA SER A 124 52.62 51.38 17.83
C SER A 124 53.84 50.79 17.11
N ALA A 125 53.75 50.56 15.80
CA ALA A 125 54.88 50.13 14.98
C ALA A 125 55.98 51.20 14.91
N TYR A 126 55.61 52.49 14.85
CA TYR A 126 56.53 53.63 14.87
C TYR A 126 57.24 53.79 16.22
N ILE A 127 56.53 53.63 17.34
CA ILE A 127 57.14 53.61 18.66
C ILE A 127 58.06 52.40 18.81
N GLY A 128 57.63 51.23 18.31
CA GLY A 128 58.45 50.03 18.24
C GLY A 128 59.72 50.21 17.41
N SER A 129 59.63 50.87 16.26
CA SER A 129 60.78 51.14 15.39
C SER A 129 61.73 52.17 15.99
N ILE A 130 61.25 53.22 16.67
CA ILE A 130 62.10 54.14 17.45
C ILE A 130 62.82 53.37 18.56
N THR A 131 62.10 52.53 19.31
CA THR A 131 62.69 51.74 20.40
C THR A 131 63.77 50.80 19.86
N THR A 132 63.51 50.17 18.71
CA THR A 132 64.46 49.29 18.02
C THR A 132 65.67 50.07 17.49
N LEU A 133 65.47 51.24 16.86
CA LEU A 133 66.53 52.14 16.41
C LEU A 133 67.37 52.68 17.56
N THR A 134 66.75 52.97 18.70
CA THR A 134 67.44 53.44 19.91
C THR A 134 68.30 52.31 20.51
N GLN A 135 67.81 51.06 20.47
CA GLN A 135 68.60 49.89 20.88
C GLN A 135 69.74 49.57 19.91
N ILE A 136 69.55 49.75 18.60
CA ILE A 136 70.59 49.54 17.58
C ILE A 136 71.61 50.69 17.56
N GLY A 137 71.19 51.92 17.80
CA GLY A 137 72.06 53.11 17.86
C GLY A 137 73.03 53.12 19.05
N GLY A 138 72.77 52.28 20.06
CA GLY A 138 73.71 52.02 21.17
C GLY A 138 74.83 51.02 20.84
N TRP A 139 74.79 50.35 19.68
CA TRP A 139 75.82 49.42 19.23
C TRP A 139 76.82 50.12 18.31
N SER A 140 77.96 50.51 18.88
CA SER A 140 79.06 51.18 18.15
C SER A 140 79.80 50.29 17.14
N HIS A 141 79.47 48.99 17.04
CA HIS A 141 80.13 48.01 16.16
C HIS A 141 79.09 47.25 15.31
N ASN A 142 78.49 47.93 14.34
CA ASN A 142 77.44 47.39 13.46
C ASN A 142 77.99 46.52 12.29
N GLU A 143 79.31 46.35 12.19
CA GLU A 143 79.93 45.53 11.13
C GLU A 143 79.61 44.04 11.28
N TRP A 144 79.49 43.54 12.51
CA TRP A 144 79.13 42.14 12.77
C TRP A 144 77.69 41.80 12.34
N LEU A 145 76.74 42.70 12.58
CA LEU A 145 75.36 42.56 12.08
C LEU A 145 75.30 42.60 10.55
N ARG A 146 76.15 43.42 9.91
CA ARG A 146 76.28 43.46 8.45
C ARG A 146 76.86 42.15 7.89
N GLY A 147 77.80 41.51 8.59
CA GLY A 147 78.30 40.17 8.26
C GLY A 147 77.27 39.05 8.46
N LEU A 148 76.39 39.18 9.45
CA LEU A 148 75.22 38.32 9.61
C LEU A 148 74.18 38.51 8.49
N LEU A 149 74.07 39.73 7.96
CA LEU A 149 73.19 40.06 6.84
C LEU A 149 73.61 39.31 5.58
N TYR A 150 74.92 39.17 5.32
CA TYR A 150 75.43 38.36 4.22
C TYR A 150 75.04 36.87 4.34
N HIS A 151 75.05 36.30 5.55
CA HIS A 151 74.54 34.94 5.78
C HIS A 151 73.03 34.84 5.52
N HIS A 152 72.26 35.87 5.89
CA HIS A 152 70.83 35.91 5.60
C HIS A 152 70.55 36.06 4.10
N GLU A 153 71.33 36.89 3.38
CA GLU A 153 71.24 37.04 1.92
C GLU A 153 71.57 35.72 1.22
N TYR A 154 72.60 35.00 1.66
CA TYR A 154 72.93 33.67 1.14
C TYR A 154 71.82 32.64 1.41
N LEU A 155 71.27 32.61 2.64
CA LEU A 155 70.16 31.72 2.97
C LEU A 155 68.90 32.07 2.19
N LEU A 156 68.59 33.35 2.01
CA LEU A 156 67.47 33.81 1.19
C LEU A 156 67.68 33.40 -0.26
N ALA A 157 68.84 33.65 -0.86
CA ALA A 157 69.13 33.24 -2.23
C ALA A 157 69.03 31.71 -2.40
N PHE A 158 69.52 30.93 -1.42
CA PHE A 158 69.44 29.47 -1.45
C PHE A 158 68.00 28.95 -1.27
N TYR A 159 67.27 29.40 -0.25
CA TYR A 159 65.91 28.95 0.04
C TYR A 159 64.88 29.51 -0.93
N LEU A 160 64.93 30.80 -1.25
CA LEU A 160 64.03 31.43 -2.22
C LEU A 160 64.30 30.86 -3.61
N GLY A 161 65.58 30.73 -3.99
CA GLY A 161 65.97 30.04 -5.22
C GLY A 161 65.43 28.61 -5.25
N PHE A 162 65.58 27.82 -4.18
CA PHE A 162 65.07 26.45 -4.13
C PHE A 162 63.54 26.36 -4.10
N MET A 163 62.85 27.29 -3.43
CA MET A 163 61.39 27.30 -3.35
C MET A 163 60.77 27.78 -4.67
N GLU A 164 61.31 28.82 -5.30
CA GLU A 164 60.81 29.37 -6.57
C GLU A 164 61.16 28.48 -7.76
N THR A 165 62.38 27.91 -7.82
CA THR A 165 62.74 26.96 -8.90
C THR A 165 61.83 25.74 -8.94
N ARG A 166 61.25 25.32 -7.80
CA ARG A 166 60.26 24.23 -7.74
C ARG A 166 58.88 24.61 -8.30
N HIS A 167 58.58 25.89 -8.46
CA HIS A 167 57.34 26.40 -9.06
C HIS A 167 57.45 26.56 -10.58
N PHE A 168 58.65 26.79 -11.12
CA PHE A 168 58.87 26.92 -12.56
C PHE A 168 58.89 25.55 -13.24
N SER A 169 57.91 25.31 -14.11
CA SER A 169 57.79 24.07 -14.91
C SER A 169 58.95 23.83 -15.88
N PHE A 170 59.71 24.88 -16.20
CA PHE A 170 60.87 24.82 -17.10
C PHE A 170 62.14 24.30 -16.40
N MET A 171 62.20 24.33 -15.07
CA MET A 171 63.35 23.81 -14.32
C MET A 171 63.18 22.30 -14.07
N LEU A 172 64.31 21.58 -13.93
CA LEU A 172 64.33 20.14 -13.71
C LEU A 172 63.53 19.75 -12.45
N GLY A 173 62.31 19.25 -12.67
CA GLY A 173 61.44 18.66 -11.68
C GLY A 173 60.54 19.65 -10.93
N PRO A 174 59.47 20.16 -11.56
CA PRO A 174 58.40 20.80 -10.79
C PRO A 174 57.84 19.79 -9.79
N LYS A 175 57.93 20.14 -8.51
CA LYS A 175 57.50 19.24 -7.43
C LYS A 175 56.04 19.54 -7.10
N PHE A 176 55.14 18.95 -7.88
CA PHE A 176 53.67 19.05 -7.75
C PHE A 176 53.09 18.43 -6.47
N THR A 177 53.91 17.96 -5.53
CA THR A 177 53.45 17.37 -4.26
C THR A 177 52.51 18.29 -3.49
N LEU A 178 52.80 19.61 -3.43
CA LEU A 178 51.92 20.57 -2.78
C LEU A 178 50.61 20.72 -3.55
N PHE A 179 50.68 20.78 -4.88
CA PHE A 179 49.50 20.86 -5.75
C PHE A 179 48.56 19.68 -5.53
N TYR A 180 49.07 18.44 -5.56
CA TYR A 180 48.24 17.25 -5.34
C TYR A 180 47.62 17.24 -3.95
N ASN A 181 48.36 17.62 -2.91
CA ASN A 181 47.81 17.70 -1.55
C ASN A 181 46.69 18.73 -1.43
N VAL A 182 46.85 19.90 -2.07
CA VAL A 182 45.81 20.94 -2.08
C VAL A 182 44.61 20.50 -2.90
N TYR A 183 44.84 19.91 -4.08
CA TYR A 183 43.79 19.40 -4.96
C TYR A 183 42.96 18.31 -4.28
N SER A 184 43.60 17.29 -3.70
CA SER A 184 42.89 16.23 -2.98
C SER A 184 42.12 16.76 -1.77
N ARG A 185 42.65 17.75 -1.04
CA ARG A 185 41.91 18.41 0.05
C ARG A 185 40.69 19.18 -0.46
N TYR A 186 40.82 19.87 -1.58
CA TYR A 186 39.73 20.59 -2.21
C TYR A 186 38.61 19.63 -2.63
N GLU A 187 38.94 18.57 -3.36
CA GLU A 187 37.99 17.52 -3.76
C GLU A 187 37.31 16.87 -2.56
N THR A 188 38.08 16.53 -1.52
CA THR A 188 37.51 15.95 -0.30
C THR A 188 36.55 16.93 0.40
N SER A 189 36.88 18.22 0.42
CA SER A 189 35.98 19.25 0.97
C SER A 189 34.69 19.37 0.16
N GLN A 190 34.75 19.25 -1.16
CA GLN A 190 33.56 19.25 -2.02
C GLN A 190 32.68 18.02 -1.75
N LEU A 191 33.29 16.84 -1.62
CA LEU A 191 32.56 15.62 -1.25
C LEU A 191 31.87 15.75 0.11
N PHE A 192 32.52 16.36 1.11
CA PHE A 192 31.88 16.62 2.40
C PHE A 192 30.73 17.62 2.31
N GLN A 193 30.80 18.61 1.42
CA GLN A 193 29.69 19.55 1.19
C GLN A 193 28.48 18.86 0.53
N GLN A 194 28.72 17.84 -0.30
CA GLN A 194 27.69 17.06 -1.01
C GLN A 194 27.27 15.78 -0.25
N TRP A 195 27.75 15.59 0.98
CA TRP A 195 27.51 14.37 1.74
C TRP A 195 26.01 14.13 1.99
N ALA A 196 25.24 15.17 2.28
CA ALA A 196 23.80 15.04 2.52
C ALA A 196 23.05 14.50 1.29
N ASP A 197 23.31 15.07 0.12
CA ASP A 197 22.63 14.71 -1.13
C ASP A 197 22.97 13.27 -1.54
N THR A 198 24.25 12.89 -1.44
CA THR A 198 24.72 11.53 -1.78
C THR A 198 24.15 10.46 -0.84
N VAL A 199 24.05 10.75 0.45
CA VAL A 199 23.41 9.85 1.42
C VAL A 199 21.91 9.74 1.18
N GLU A 200 21.24 10.84 0.82
CA GLU A 200 19.81 10.82 0.50
C GLU A 200 19.53 9.97 -0.74
N GLU A 201 20.33 10.12 -1.79
CA GLU A 201 20.21 9.31 -3.01
C GLU A 201 20.31 7.81 -2.72
N GLN A 202 21.32 7.41 -1.94
CA GLN A 202 21.48 6.01 -1.50
C GLN A 202 20.31 5.54 -0.63
N GLN A 203 19.82 6.39 0.27
CA GLN A 203 18.69 6.06 1.12
C GLN A 203 17.39 5.87 0.31
N MET A 204 17.19 6.64 -0.76
CA MET A 204 16.02 6.49 -1.64
C MET A 204 15.99 5.13 -2.34
N GLU A 205 17.14 4.61 -2.75
CA GLU A 205 17.25 3.27 -3.32
C GLU A 205 16.81 2.19 -2.33
N HIS A 206 17.27 2.28 -1.07
CA HIS A 206 16.86 1.35 -0.01
C HIS A 206 15.38 1.46 0.37
N LEU A 207 14.82 2.68 0.33
CA LEU A 207 13.40 2.90 0.63
C LEU A 207 12.48 2.30 -0.42
N ARG A 208 12.91 2.15 -1.69
CA ARG A 208 12.09 1.55 -2.76
C ARG A 208 11.58 0.17 -2.36
N HIS A 209 12.46 -0.72 -1.93
CA HIS A 209 12.09 -2.09 -1.59
C HIS A 209 11.19 -2.15 -0.36
N SER A 210 11.44 -1.30 0.64
CA SER A 210 10.57 -1.21 1.81
C SER A 210 9.15 -0.75 1.42
N LYS A 211 9.03 0.21 0.51
CA LYS A 211 7.74 0.68 -0.01
C LYS A 211 7.01 -0.42 -0.80
N GLU A 212 7.72 -1.16 -1.67
CA GLU A 212 7.16 -2.29 -2.41
C GLU A 212 6.60 -3.36 -1.45
N GLN A 213 7.32 -3.67 -0.37
CA GLN A 213 6.83 -4.61 0.65
C GLN A 213 5.57 -4.11 1.35
N MET A 214 5.45 -2.80 1.59
CA MET A 214 4.25 -2.21 2.16
C MET A 214 3.03 -2.30 1.23
N GLU A 215 3.21 -2.35 -0.09
CA GLU A 215 2.09 -2.49 -1.04
C GLU A 215 1.41 -3.86 -0.94
N TYR A 216 2.14 -4.94 -0.66
CA TYR A 216 1.51 -6.26 -0.40
C TYR A 216 0.59 -6.22 0.81
N ILE A 217 0.98 -5.49 1.86
CA ILE A 217 0.14 -5.29 3.05
C ILE A 217 -1.12 -4.50 2.69
N ARG A 218 -1.00 -3.49 1.81
CA ARG A 218 -2.16 -2.71 1.33
C ARG A 218 -3.13 -3.59 0.54
N ILE A 219 -2.63 -4.36 -0.43
CA ILE A 219 -3.45 -5.27 -1.25
C ILE A 219 -4.21 -6.27 -0.35
N ASN A 220 -3.55 -6.81 0.66
CA ASN A 220 -4.20 -7.73 1.59
C ASN A 220 -5.31 -7.06 2.42
N LYS A 221 -5.16 -5.79 2.80
CA LYS A 221 -6.22 -5.04 3.49
C LYS A 221 -7.44 -4.81 2.60
N GLU A 222 -7.23 -4.63 1.29
CA GLU A 222 -8.30 -4.42 0.32
C GLU A 222 -9.05 -5.71 -0.04
N TYR A 223 -8.44 -6.88 0.17
CA TYR A 223 -9.03 -8.18 -0.14
C TYR A 223 -10.42 -8.38 0.46
N ASP A 224 -10.61 -8.06 1.74
CA ASP A 224 -11.89 -8.24 2.42
C ASP A 224 -12.99 -7.34 1.85
N PHE A 225 -12.63 -6.13 1.43
CA PHE A 225 -13.55 -5.20 0.79
C PHE A 225 -13.97 -5.72 -0.59
N VAL A 226 -13.01 -6.13 -1.41
CA VAL A 226 -13.27 -6.70 -2.74
C VAL A 226 -14.11 -7.97 -2.64
N LYS A 227 -13.80 -8.85 -1.68
CA LYS A 227 -14.57 -10.08 -1.42
C LYS A 227 -16.01 -9.77 -1.04
N LYS A 228 -16.26 -8.81 -0.13
CA LYS A 228 -17.62 -8.41 0.26
C LYS A 228 -18.40 -7.87 -0.94
N ARG A 229 -17.79 -6.99 -1.74
CA ARG A 229 -18.44 -6.42 -2.93
C ARG A 229 -18.74 -7.48 -3.99
N ALA A 230 -17.80 -8.39 -4.25
CA ALA A 230 -18.00 -9.49 -5.18
C ALA A 230 -19.13 -10.43 -4.74
N LEU A 231 -19.20 -10.75 -3.44
CA LEU A 231 -20.29 -11.56 -2.88
C LEU A 231 -21.65 -10.87 -3.01
N ILE A 232 -21.74 -9.57 -2.68
CA ILE A 232 -22.99 -8.83 -2.81
C ILE A 232 -23.44 -8.79 -4.28
N ASN A 233 -22.53 -8.48 -5.20
CA ASN A 233 -22.86 -8.46 -6.63
C ASN A 233 -23.30 -9.85 -7.12
N PHE A 234 -22.61 -10.91 -6.69
CA PHE A 234 -22.99 -12.28 -7.04
C PHE A 234 -24.38 -12.64 -6.51
N LEU A 235 -24.69 -12.34 -5.26
CA LEU A 235 -25.99 -12.63 -4.65
C LEU A 235 -27.12 -11.82 -5.28
N THR A 236 -26.88 -10.53 -5.58
CA THR A 236 -27.86 -9.68 -6.27
C THR A 236 -28.17 -10.21 -7.66
N ASN A 237 -27.14 -10.57 -8.44
CA ASN A 237 -27.34 -11.15 -9.78
C ASN A 237 -28.04 -12.52 -9.69
N SER A 238 -27.62 -13.38 -8.75
CA SER A 238 -28.25 -14.69 -8.54
C SER A 238 -29.72 -14.59 -8.15
N ARG A 239 -30.08 -13.56 -7.37
CA ARG A 239 -31.47 -13.26 -7.04
C ARG A 239 -32.27 -12.87 -8.28
N LEU A 240 -31.75 -11.95 -9.09
CA LEU A 240 -32.41 -11.54 -10.34
C LEU A 240 -32.57 -12.71 -11.31
N ASP A 241 -31.57 -13.58 -11.42
CA ASP A 241 -31.63 -14.78 -12.25
C ASP A 241 -32.70 -15.76 -11.74
N ALA A 242 -32.82 -15.93 -10.42
CA ALA A 242 -33.87 -16.77 -9.83
C ALA A 242 -35.27 -16.19 -10.02
N GLU A 243 -35.44 -14.87 -9.88
CA GLU A 243 -36.70 -14.17 -10.17
C GLU A 243 -37.08 -14.31 -11.66
N GLN A 244 -36.12 -14.11 -12.57
CA GLN A 244 -36.32 -14.28 -14.01
C GLN A 244 -36.65 -15.73 -14.37
N HIS A 245 -35.99 -16.72 -13.77
CA HIS A 245 -36.30 -18.14 -13.97
C HIS A 245 -37.73 -18.45 -13.55
N PHE A 246 -38.16 -17.98 -12.38
CA PHE A 246 -39.53 -18.16 -11.90
C PHE A 246 -40.57 -17.52 -12.83
N HIS A 247 -40.31 -16.29 -13.30
CA HIS A 247 -41.19 -15.61 -14.25
C HIS A 247 -41.25 -16.33 -15.61
N SER A 248 -40.10 -16.76 -16.14
CA SER A 248 -40.03 -17.50 -17.39
C SER A 248 -40.78 -18.83 -17.29
N ARG A 249 -40.60 -19.57 -16.18
CA ARG A 249 -41.28 -20.84 -15.95
C ARG A 249 -42.79 -20.67 -15.85
N SER A 250 -43.26 -19.67 -15.09
CA SER A 250 -44.68 -19.33 -14.98
C SER A 250 -45.29 -18.94 -16.33
N LYS A 251 -44.59 -18.12 -17.11
CA LYS A 251 -45.02 -17.71 -18.45
C LYS A 251 -45.09 -18.90 -19.42
N ASN A 252 -44.08 -19.78 -19.40
CA ASN A 252 -44.06 -20.98 -20.23
C ASN A 252 -45.20 -21.93 -19.88
N MET A 253 -45.48 -22.12 -18.58
CA MET A 253 -46.61 -22.91 -18.11
C MET A 253 -47.95 -22.35 -18.62
N LEU A 254 -48.15 -21.03 -18.52
CA LEU A 254 -49.36 -20.38 -19.05
C LEU A 254 -49.47 -20.54 -20.57
N HIS A 255 -48.39 -20.32 -21.32
CA HIS A 255 -48.43 -20.52 -22.78
C HIS A 255 -48.72 -21.97 -23.17
N GLN A 256 -48.22 -22.95 -22.42
CA GLN A 256 -48.53 -24.36 -22.64
C GLN A 256 -50.00 -24.68 -22.34
N ILE A 257 -50.54 -24.15 -21.24
CA ILE A 257 -51.96 -24.26 -20.89
C ILE A 257 -52.82 -23.68 -22.00
N THR A 258 -52.54 -22.45 -22.43
CA THR A 258 -53.27 -21.79 -23.54
C THR A 258 -53.13 -22.57 -24.85
N PHE A 259 -51.97 -23.18 -25.11
CA PHE A 259 -51.80 -24.04 -26.28
C PHE A 259 -52.66 -25.30 -26.22
N TYR A 260 -52.73 -25.96 -25.05
CA TYR A 260 -53.60 -27.12 -24.85
C TYR A 260 -55.08 -26.75 -24.93
N GLU A 261 -55.51 -25.64 -24.35
CA GLU A 261 -56.87 -25.11 -24.46
C GLU A 261 -57.25 -24.88 -25.93
N ASN A 262 -56.40 -24.21 -26.69
CA ASN A 262 -56.60 -24.01 -28.13
C ASN A 262 -56.62 -25.33 -28.92
N THR A 263 -55.84 -26.32 -28.50
CA THR A 263 -55.83 -27.65 -29.12
C THR A 263 -57.11 -28.41 -28.82
N ASN A 264 -57.59 -28.35 -27.58
CA ASN A 264 -58.86 -28.95 -27.15
C ASN A 264 -60.04 -28.31 -27.92
N LEU A 265 -60.04 -26.98 -28.05
CA LEU A 265 -61.02 -26.24 -28.86
C LEU A 265 -60.97 -26.67 -30.34
N LYS A 266 -59.79 -26.79 -30.94
CA LYS A 266 -59.63 -27.27 -32.32
C LYS A 266 -60.12 -28.71 -32.50
N ASN A 267 -59.85 -29.58 -31.53
CA ASN A 267 -60.35 -30.95 -31.56
C ASN A 267 -61.88 -30.98 -31.48
N LEU A 268 -62.47 -30.16 -30.62
CA LEU A 268 -63.93 -30.03 -30.51
C LEU A 268 -64.56 -29.52 -31.81
N LEU A 269 -63.99 -28.48 -32.44
CA LEU A 269 -64.44 -28.00 -33.75
C LEU A 269 -64.27 -29.06 -34.85
N LYS A 270 -63.19 -29.83 -34.82
CA LYS A 270 -62.94 -30.93 -35.75
C LYS A 270 -63.95 -32.06 -35.57
N ASP A 271 -64.32 -32.39 -34.34
CA ASP A 271 -65.33 -33.40 -34.04
C ASP A 271 -66.73 -32.97 -34.48
N ILE A 272 -67.07 -31.68 -34.34
CA ILE A 272 -68.29 -31.10 -34.91
C ILE A 272 -68.27 -31.24 -36.44
N GLY A 273 -67.21 -30.76 -37.10
CA GLY A 273 -67.10 -30.82 -38.56
C GLY A 273 -67.11 -32.26 -39.10
N ARG A 274 -66.42 -33.18 -38.43
CA ARG A 274 -66.41 -34.60 -38.77
C ARG A 274 -67.80 -35.23 -38.57
N GLY A 275 -68.46 -34.97 -37.46
CA GLY A 275 -69.82 -35.45 -37.19
C GLY A 275 -70.84 -34.95 -38.21
N SER A 276 -70.73 -33.69 -38.64
CA SER A 276 -71.58 -33.13 -39.71
C SER A 276 -71.36 -33.83 -41.05
N ILE A 277 -70.11 -34.11 -41.43
CA ILE A 277 -69.79 -34.84 -42.67
C ILE A 277 -70.23 -36.31 -42.58
N GLU A 278 -70.05 -36.97 -41.44
CA GLU A 278 -70.49 -38.34 -41.22
C GLU A 278 -72.02 -38.47 -41.35
N LYS A 279 -72.79 -37.48 -40.88
CA LYS A 279 -74.25 -37.46 -41.05
C LYS A 279 -74.69 -37.24 -42.49
N VAL A 280 -74.01 -36.36 -43.24
CA VAL A 280 -74.25 -36.20 -44.69
C VAL A 280 -73.95 -37.52 -45.43
N ASN A 281 -72.84 -38.17 -45.10
CA ASN A 281 -72.50 -39.49 -45.65
C ASN A 281 -73.52 -40.57 -45.27
N ALA A 282 -74.05 -40.54 -44.04
CA ALA A 282 -75.10 -41.47 -43.61
C ALA A 282 -76.42 -41.24 -44.38
N ALA A 283 -76.83 -39.98 -44.58
CA ALA A 283 -78.01 -39.63 -45.36
C ALA A 283 -77.89 -40.02 -46.85
N LEU A 284 -76.67 -39.96 -47.41
CA LEU A 284 -76.38 -40.42 -48.77
C LEU A 284 -76.43 -41.95 -48.93
N ASN A 285 -76.12 -42.70 -47.85
CA ASN A 285 -76.10 -44.16 -47.83
C ASN A 285 -77.46 -44.79 -47.47
N ASP A 286 -78.39 -44.03 -46.87
CA ASP A 286 -79.75 -44.49 -46.57
C ASP A 286 -80.62 -44.47 -47.84
N ALA A 287 -81.28 -45.59 -48.15
CA ALA A 287 -81.95 -45.79 -49.44
C ALA A 287 -83.10 -44.80 -49.69
N ALA A 288 -83.84 -44.41 -48.65
CA ALA A 288 -84.99 -43.51 -48.76
C ALA A 288 -84.59 -42.02 -48.88
N GLN A 289 -83.55 -41.60 -48.15
CA GLN A 289 -83.05 -40.22 -48.20
C GLN A 289 -82.14 -39.98 -49.42
N SER A 290 -81.38 -40.99 -49.84
CA SER A 290 -80.52 -40.93 -51.03
C SER A 290 -81.30 -40.67 -52.32
N GLU A 291 -82.50 -41.26 -52.47
CA GLU A 291 -83.35 -41.05 -53.64
C GLU A 291 -83.86 -39.61 -53.71
N GLN A 292 -84.35 -39.06 -52.60
CA GLN A 292 -84.80 -37.67 -52.51
C GLN A 292 -83.66 -36.67 -52.74
N ILE A 293 -82.47 -36.94 -52.18
CA ILE A 293 -81.26 -36.12 -52.38
C ILE A 293 -80.84 -36.15 -53.86
N LYS A 294 -80.87 -37.31 -54.52
CA LYS A 294 -80.52 -37.43 -55.94
C LYS A 294 -81.55 -36.76 -56.85
N GLU A 295 -82.84 -36.86 -56.52
CA GLU A 295 -83.92 -36.22 -57.28
C GLU A 295 -83.85 -34.68 -57.17
N GLN A 296 -83.63 -34.14 -55.96
CA GLN A 296 -83.45 -32.71 -55.76
C GLN A 296 -82.14 -32.18 -56.37
N ALA A 297 -81.05 -32.95 -56.27
CA ALA A 297 -79.81 -32.64 -56.98
C ALA A 297 -80.00 -32.64 -58.50
N PHE A 298 -80.81 -33.56 -59.05
CA PHE A 298 -81.15 -33.60 -60.47
C PHE A 298 -82.01 -32.39 -60.89
N GLN A 299 -82.98 -31.98 -60.06
CA GLN A 299 -83.77 -30.76 -60.30
C GLN A 299 -82.91 -29.49 -60.24
N SER A 300 -81.96 -29.42 -59.30
CA SER A 300 -81.00 -28.32 -59.22
C SER A 300 -80.06 -28.29 -60.44
N ALA A 301 -79.60 -29.45 -60.91
CA ALA A 301 -78.80 -29.55 -62.15
C ALA A 301 -79.59 -29.11 -63.39
N LEU A 302 -80.87 -29.49 -63.49
CA LEU A 302 -81.75 -29.04 -64.57
C LEU A 302 -81.99 -27.52 -64.55
N ALA A 303 -82.13 -26.93 -63.36
CA ALA A 303 -82.25 -25.48 -63.21
C ALA A 303 -80.98 -24.74 -63.65
N GLY A 304 -79.80 -25.27 -63.31
CA GLY A 304 -78.51 -24.72 -63.77
C GLY A 304 -78.32 -24.81 -65.30
N ILE A 305 -78.72 -25.94 -65.91
CA ILE A 305 -78.71 -26.10 -67.38
C ILE A 305 -79.65 -25.07 -68.04
N ARG A 306 -80.82 -24.82 -67.44
CA ARG A 306 -81.81 -23.87 -67.94
C ARG A 306 -81.35 -22.40 -67.84
N HIS A 307 -80.50 -22.06 -66.88
CA HIS A 307 -80.03 -20.69 -66.64
C HIS A 307 -78.63 -20.42 -67.19
N GLY A 308 -77.99 -21.40 -67.82
CA GLY A 308 -76.67 -21.26 -68.47
C GLY A 308 -75.50 -21.08 -67.48
N THR A 309 -75.78 -21.07 -66.17
CA THR A 309 -74.81 -20.99 -65.08
C THR A 309 -75.28 -21.92 -63.95
N MET A 310 -74.37 -22.74 -63.41
CA MET A 310 -74.72 -23.71 -62.36
C MET A 310 -74.67 -23.03 -60.99
N THR A 311 -75.84 -22.73 -60.41
CA THR A 311 -75.98 -22.25 -59.03
C THR A 311 -76.59 -23.36 -58.17
N TYR A 312 -75.94 -23.69 -57.04
CA TYR A 312 -76.35 -24.77 -56.12
C TYR A 312 -77.34 -24.30 -55.04
N GLU A 313 -78.19 -23.33 -55.37
CA GLU A 313 -79.12 -22.72 -54.39
C GLU A 313 -80.14 -23.71 -53.82
N ASN A 314 -80.50 -24.75 -54.60
CA ASN A 314 -81.42 -25.81 -54.21
C ASN A 314 -80.70 -27.14 -53.93
N ASP A 315 -79.40 -27.12 -53.61
CA ASP A 315 -78.66 -28.34 -53.27
C ASP A 315 -79.16 -28.89 -51.92
N PRO A 316 -79.67 -30.13 -51.84
CA PRO A 316 -80.14 -30.74 -50.59
C PRO A 316 -79.02 -30.99 -49.57
N LEU A 317 -77.74 -31.02 -49.98
CA LEU A 317 -76.63 -31.35 -49.08
C LEU A 317 -76.27 -30.20 -48.12
N LEU A 318 -76.36 -28.96 -48.60
CA LEU A 318 -76.00 -27.79 -47.79
C LEU A 318 -76.99 -27.56 -46.62
N PRO A 319 -78.32 -27.63 -46.80
CA PRO A 319 -79.30 -27.54 -45.71
C PRO A 319 -79.10 -28.63 -44.64
N ILE A 320 -78.84 -29.88 -45.05
CA ILE A 320 -78.58 -31.00 -44.12
C ILE A 320 -77.34 -30.72 -43.28
N LEU A 321 -76.27 -30.22 -43.91
CA LEU A 321 -75.05 -29.84 -43.23
C LEU A 321 -75.28 -28.66 -42.26
N THR A 322 -75.98 -27.61 -42.69
CA THR A 322 -76.24 -26.43 -41.86
C THR A 322 -77.15 -26.75 -40.68
N GLU A 323 -78.17 -27.60 -40.88
CA GLU A 323 -79.06 -28.03 -39.81
C GLU A 323 -78.32 -28.87 -38.76
N GLU A 324 -77.43 -29.78 -39.18
CA GLU A 324 -76.62 -30.56 -38.25
C GLU A 324 -75.57 -29.70 -37.52
N VAL A 325 -74.92 -28.77 -38.23
CA VAL A 325 -74.01 -27.81 -37.60
C VAL A 325 -74.77 -26.95 -36.60
N MET A 326 -75.96 -26.43 -36.94
CA MET A 326 -76.80 -25.64 -36.02
C MET A 326 -77.32 -26.47 -34.85
N SER A 327 -77.68 -27.73 -35.07
CA SER A 327 -78.11 -28.65 -34.00
C SER A 327 -76.96 -28.89 -33.01
N ARG A 328 -75.75 -29.18 -33.49
CA ARG A 328 -74.58 -29.35 -32.62
C ARG A 328 -74.14 -28.05 -31.98
N THR A 329 -74.20 -26.92 -32.69
CA THR A 329 -73.78 -25.61 -32.16
C THR A 329 -74.76 -25.07 -31.13
N SER A 330 -76.07 -25.33 -31.28
CA SER A 330 -77.08 -24.91 -30.30
C SER A 330 -76.92 -25.61 -28.94
N ALA A 331 -76.40 -26.85 -28.93
CA ALA A 331 -76.01 -27.53 -27.69
C ALA A 331 -74.87 -26.83 -26.93
N TYR A 332 -74.05 -26.02 -27.63
CA TYR A 332 -72.98 -25.23 -27.01
C TYR A 332 -73.40 -23.80 -26.66
N GLN A 333 -74.47 -23.25 -27.25
CA GLN A 333 -74.96 -21.89 -26.97
C GLN A 333 -75.60 -21.74 -25.58
N SER A 334 -76.02 -22.84 -24.95
CA SER A 334 -76.69 -22.83 -23.63
C SER A 334 -75.79 -23.27 -22.47
N LEU A 335 -74.48 -23.44 -22.69
CA LEU A 335 -73.54 -23.85 -21.65
C LEU A 335 -73.30 -22.73 -20.63
N SER A 336 -73.15 -23.11 -19.36
CA SER A 336 -72.71 -22.21 -18.30
C SER A 336 -71.19 -21.97 -18.40
N SER A 337 -70.69 -20.90 -17.76
CA SER A 337 -69.24 -20.61 -17.72
C SER A 337 -68.42 -21.73 -17.07
N GLU A 338 -69.04 -22.54 -16.19
CA GLU A 338 -68.40 -23.68 -15.55
C GLU A 338 -68.26 -24.86 -16.50
N ASP A 339 -69.26 -25.11 -17.35
CA ASP A 339 -69.23 -26.20 -18.33
C ASP A 339 -68.31 -25.89 -19.51
N GLU A 340 -68.26 -24.62 -19.94
CA GLU A 340 -67.30 -24.14 -20.95
C GLU A 340 -65.85 -24.30 -20.45
N SER A 341 -65.61 -23.96 -19.19
CA SER A 341 -64.32 -24.16 -18.52
C SER A 341 -63.96 -25.64 -18.42
N SER A 342 -64.92 -26.51 -18.11
CA SER A 342 -64.71 -27.97 -18.06
C SER A 342 -64.32 -28.55 -19.42
N MET A 343 -64.97 -28.11 -20.50
CA MET A 343 -64.67 -28.56 -21.87
C MET A 343 -63.31 -28.09 -22.39
N LEU A 344 -62.90 -26.88 -22.01
CA LEU A 344 -61.59 -26.32 -22.38
C LEU A 344 -60.47 -26.76 -21.42
N SER A 345 -60.84 -27.34 -20.27
CA SER A 345 -59.87 -27.75 -19.25
C SER A 345 -58.90 -28.82 -19.76
N LEU A 346 -57.70 -28.80 -19.18
CA LEU A 346 -56.68 -29.77 -19.52
C LEU A 346 -57.07 -31.16 -19.02
N THR A 347 -56.82 -32.18 -19.84
CA THR A 347 -56.92 -33.59 -19.43
C THR A 347 -55.88 -33.93 -18.36
N ALA A 348 -56.08 -35.02 -17.62
CA ALA A 348 -55.15 -35.45 -16.58
C ALA A 348 -53.72 -35.66 -17.11
N ASP A 349 -53.59 -36.20 -18.32
CA ASP A 349 -52.28 -36.40 -18.97
C ASP A 349 -51.64 -35.08 -19.40
N GLN A 350 -52.41 -34.13 -19.95
CA GLN A 350 -51.91 -32.80 -20.29
C GLN A 350 -51.42 -32.06 -19.04
N LYS A 351 -52.17 -32.13 -17.92
CA LYS A 351 -51.75 -31.56 -16.63
C LYS A 351 -50.44 -32.19 -16.13
N ARG A 352 -50.32 -33.52 -16.23
CA ARG A 352 -49.11 -34.23 -15.85
C ARG A 352 -47.88 -33.78 -16.65
N ILE A 353 -48.02 -33.63 -17.97
CA ILE A 353 -46.93 -33.17 -18.84
C ILE A 353 -46.45 -31.77 -18.44
N VAL A 354 -47.38 -30.85 -18.18
CA VAL A 354 -47.04 -29.48 -17.74
C VAL A 354 -46.29 -29.49 -16.41
N VAL A 355 -46.76 -30.29 -15.44
CA VAL A 355 -46.09 -30.44 -14.13
C VAL A 355 -44.71 -31.07 -14.26
N ASP A 356 -44.55 -32.10 -15.09
CA ASP A 356 -43.27 -32.77 -15.30
C ASP A 356 -42.25 -31.84 -15.98
N GLN A 357 -42.70 -30.99 -16.90
CA GLN A 357 -41.84 -29.97 -17.53
C GLN A 357 -41.43 -28.87 -16.55
N ASP A 358 -42.34 -28.40 -15.70
CA ASP A 358 -42.01 -27.45 -14.62
C ASP A 358 -40.97 -28.03 -13.65
N ARG A 359 -41.17 -29.29 -13.24
CA ARG A 359 -40.24 -30.03 -12.37
C ARG A 359 -38.87 -30.18 -13.01
N LYS A 360 -38.82 -30.55 -14.29
CA LYS A 360 -37.57 -30.67 -15.05
C LYS A 360 -36.83 -29.33 -15.14
N ALA A 361 -37.53 -28.25 -15.49
CA ALA A 361 -36.94 -26.91 -15.59
C ALA A 361 -36.41 -26.40 -14.22
N LYS A 362 -37.06 -26.77 -13.12
CA LYS A 362 -36.57 -26.51 -11.76
C LYS A 362 -35.29 -27.30 -11.46
N GLN A 363 -35.26 -28.58 -11.79
CA GLN A 363 -34.10 -29.44 -11.52
C GLN A 363 -32.88 -29.02 -12.36
N GLU A 364 -33.08 -28.68 -13.63
CA GLU A 364 -32.01 -28.17 -14.51
C GLU A 364 -31.38 -26.88 -13.95
N PHE A 365 -32.19 -25.99 -13.38
CA PHE A 365 -31.69 -24.75 -12.77
C PHE A 365 -30.86 -25.00 -11.49
N LEU A 366 -31.30 -25.95 -10.64
CA LEU A 366 -30.61 -26.27 -9.38
C LEU A 366 -29.32 -27.06 -9.57
N THR A 367 -29.28 -27.93 -10.59
CA THR A 367 -28.12 -28.78 -10.89
C THR A 367 -27.09 -28.09 -11.80
N ALA A 368 -27.39 -26.88 -12.28
CA ALA A 368 -26.50 -26.10 -13.13
C ALA A 368 -25.23 -25.70 -12.38
N THR A 369 -24.11 -26.35 -12.72
CA THR A 369 -22.81 -25.99 -12.15
C THR A 369 -22.21 -24.76 -12.83
N PRO A 370 -21.54 -23.86 -12.09
CA PRO A 370 -20.90 -22.69 -12.67
C PRO A 370 -19.74 -23.08 -13.58
N ASN A 371 -19.72 -22.52 -14.80
CA ASN A 371 -18.66 -22.77 -15.77
C ASN A 371 -17.40 -21.95 -15.44
N ILE A 372 -16.49 -22.53 -14.66
CA ILE A 372 -15.20 -21.91 -14.30
C ILE A 372 -14.11 -22.39 -15.26
N ASN A 373 -13.36 -21.47 -15.89
CA ASN A 373 -12.30 -21.86 -16.83
C ASN A 373 -10.97 -22.26 -16.16
N ASN A 374 -10.78 -21.98 -14.87
CA ASN A 374 -9.53 -22.25 -14.16
C ASN A 374 -9.47 -23.70 -13.61
N ALA A 375 -8.51 -24.48 -14.11
CA ALA A 375 -8.29 -25.87 -13.72
C ALA A 375 -7.86 -26.04 -12.24
N ALA A 376 -7.07 -25.12 -11.69
CA ALA A 376 -6.61 -25.19 -10.31
C ALA A 376 -7.76 -25.03 -9.30
N VAL A 377 -8.73 -24.15 -9.61
CA VAL A 377 -9.94 -23.98 -8.80
C VAL A 377 -10.80 -25.23 -8.83
N LYS A 378 -10.94 -25.87 -10.02
CA LYS A 378 -11.69 -27.12 -10.17
C LYS A 378 -11.06 -28.31 -9.42
N ALA A 379 -9.73 -28.33 -9.31
CA ALA A 379 -9.01 -29.36 -8.59
C ALA A 379 -9.09 -29.20 -7.06
N HIS A 380 -9.41 -28.00 -6.57
CA HIS A 380 -9.49 -27.72 -5.15
C HIS A 380 -10.60 -28.54 -4.47
N GLU A 381 -10.27 -29.16 -3.32
CA GLU A 381 -11.16 -30.08 -2.59
C GLU A 381 -12.54 -29.46 -2.29
N LYS A 382 -12.56 -28.24 -1.76
CA LYS A 382 -13.81 -27.48 -1.51
C LYS A 382 -14.71 -27.33 -2.75
N TYR A 383 -14.13 -27.12 -3.94
CA TYR A 383 -14.92 -27.01 -5.16
C TYR A 383 -15.47 -28.38 -5.58
N ARG A 384 -14.67 -29.44 -5.45
CA ARG A 384 -15.12 -30.82 -5.71
C ARG A 384 -16.26 -31.23 -4.78
N GLU A 385 -16.15 -30.93 -3.49
CA GLU A 385 -17.23 -31.16 -2.52
C GLU A 385 -18.50 -30.39 -2.90
N TYR A 386 -18.37 -29.12 -3.28
CA TYR A 386 -19.50 -28.32 -3.74
C TYR A 386 -20.14 -28.90 -5.01
N ALA A 387 -19.35 -29.24 -6.03
CA ALA A 387 -19.84 -29.84 -7.27
C ALA A 387 -20.56 -31.17 -7.00
N GLN A 388 -20.06 -31.99 -6.07
CA GLN A 388 -20.73 -33.22 -5.65
C GLN A 388 -22.05 -32.96 -4.92
N ARG A 389 -22.14 -31.91 -4.10
CA ARG A 389 -23.40 -31.52 -3.43
C ARG A 389 -24.43 -31.04 -4.45
N VAL A 390 -24.02 -30.24 -5.42
CA VAL A 390 -24.90 -29.75 -6.50
C VAL A 390 -25.37 -30.91 -7.39
N ALA A 391 -24.50 -31.88 -7.69
CA ALA A 391 -24.88 -33.05 -8.48
C ALA A 391 -25.82 -34.03 -7.75
N LYS A 392 -25.90 -33.96 -6.42
CA LYS A 392 -26.79 -34.79 -5.58
C LYS A 392 -28.13 -34.13 -5.26
N ALA A 393 -28.24 -32.81 -5.46
CA ALA A 393 -29.46 -32.03 -5.26
C ALA A 393 -30.38 -32.14 -6.47
#